data_AF-A0AA95F7Q0-F1
#
_entry.id   AF-A0AA95F7Q0-F1
#
_cell.length_a   1.000
_cell.length_b   1.000
_cell.length_c   1.000
_cell.angle_alpha   90.00
_cell.angle_beta   90.00
_cell.angle_gamma   90.00
#
_symmetry.space_group_name_H-M   'P 1'
#
loop_
_entity.id
_entity.type
_entity.pdbx_description
1 polymer ?
#
loop_
_entity_poly.entity_id
_entity_poly.type
_entity_poly.pdbx_seq_one_letter_code
_entity_poly.pdbx_strand_id
1 'polypeptide(L)'
;MDRTLVLTAQVAIAPGHRVEVSERVDPFSDEPVLIEIVDLDTGIRYRREEARGESSRWLGRILECTVSIGERGVRTTLTIDPIGPGAVGAKVALRDADAAAEAAKAEADRWGGSDRPPAEEPERFW
;
A
#
# COMPACT_ATOMS: atom_id res chain seq x y z
N MET A 1 -7.69 -1.80 -9.28
CA MET A 1 -6.74 -2.77 -9.87
C MET A 1 -6.73 -3.97 -8.95
N ASP A 2 -7.03 -5.14 -9.47
CA ASP A 2 -7.09 -6.39 -8.72
C ASP A 2 -5.68 -6.89 -8.37
N ARG A 3 -5.59 -7.69 -7.30
CA ARG A 3 -4.36 -8.35 -6.85
C ARG A 3 -4.57 -9.86 -6.85
N THR A 4 -3.61 -10.58 -7.43
CA THR A 4 -3.61 -12.03 -7.45
C THR A 4 -2.68 -12.56 -6.36
N LEU A 5 -3.20 -13.39 -5.46
CA LEU A 5 -2.43 -14.10 -4.44
C LEU A 5 -2.40 -15.58 -4.75
N VAL A 6 -1.23 -16.20 -4.57
CA VAL A 6 -1.03 -17.63 -4.79
C VAL A 6 -0.54 -18.28 -3.51
N LEU A 7 -1.22 -19.33 -3.09
CA LEU A 7 -0.91 -20.09 -1.88
C LEU A 7 -0.66 -21.56 -2.22
N THR A 8 0.33 -22.15 -1.60
CA THR A 8 0.57 -23.61 -1.63
C THR A 8 -0.18 -24.29 -0.48
N ALA A 9 -1.50 -24.10 -0.44
CA ALA A 9 -2.39 -24.64 0.58
C ALA A 9 -3.80 -24.77 0.02
N GLN A 10 -4.63 -25.59 0.66
CA GLN A 10 -6.07 -25.65 0.38
C GLN A 10 -6.79 -24.56 1.16
N VAL A 11 -7.16 -23.49 0.47
CA VAL A 11 -7.88 -22.34 1.04
C VAL A 11 -9.13 -22.12 0.19
N ALA A 12 -10.29 -22.07 0.84
CA ALA A 12 -11.56 -21.85 0.17
C ALA A 12 -12.26 -20.66 0.83
N ILE A 13 -12.32 -19.55 0.10
CA ILE A 13 -13.00 -18.32 0.53
C ILE A 13 -14.00 -17.97 -0.58
N ALA A 14 -15.26 -17.74 -0.24
CA ALA A 14 -16.28 -17.52 -1.25
C ALA A 14 -16.11 -16.14 -1.93
N PRO A 15 -16.45 -16.02 -3.23
CA PRO A 15 -16.52 -14.72 -3.88
C PRO A 15 -17.42 -13.74 -3.12
N GLY A 16 -17.00 -12.47 -3.09
CA GLY A 16 -17.67 -11.40 -2.37
C GLY A 16 -17.26 -11.25 -0.91
N HIS A 17 -16.65 -12.26 -0.30
CA HIS A 17 -16.16 -12.16 1.09
C HIS A 17 -15.10 -11.09 1.23
N ARG A 18 -15.15 -10.38 2.35
CA ARG A 18 -14.17 -9.39 2.78
C ARG A 18 -13.01 -10.13 3.43
N VAL A 19 -11.80 -9.74 3.07
CA VAL A 19 -10.58 -10.33 3.62
C VAL A 19 -9.66 -9.27 4.16
N GLU A 20 -8.96 -9.61 5.25
CA GLU A 20 -7.75 -8.91 5.67
C GLU A 20 -6.55 -9.75 5.25
N VAL A 21 -5.62 -9.13 4.52
CA VAL A 21 -4.40 -9.76 4.03
C VAL A 21 -3.21 -9.15 4.76
N SER A 22 -2.37 -10.00 5.35
CA SER A 22 -1.09 -9.60 5.93
C SER A 22 0.05 -10.08 5.04
N GLU A 23 0.85 -9.14 4.57
CA GLU A 23 2.01 -9.38 3.69
C GLU A 23 3.28 -8.83 4.31
N ARG A 24 4.41 -9.47 4.00
CA ARG A 24 5.75 -9.00 4.36
C ARG A 24 6.57 -8.84 3.10
N VAL A 25 7.37 -7.79 3.02
CA VAL A 25 8.36 -7.63 1.94
C VAL A 25 9.52 -8.58 2.22
N ASP A 26 9.84 -9.45 1.27
CA ASP A 26 11.03 -10.29 1.37
C ASP A 26 12.31 -9.44 1.25
N PRO A 27 13.26 -9.54 2.19
CA PRO A 27 14.44 -8.66 2.19
C PRO A 27 15.43 -8.95 1.06
N PHE A 28 15.30 -10.10 0.37
CA PHE A 28 16.20 -10.48 -0.72
C PHE A 28 15.59 -10.21 -2.09
N SER A 29 14.27 -10.41 -2.26
CA SER A 29 13.59 -10.18 -3.55
C SER A 29 12.81 -8.86 -3.65
N ASP A 30 12.58 -8.16 -2.53
CA ASP A 30 11.69 -6.99 -2.44
C ASP A 30 10.23 -7.29 -2.85
N GLU A 31 9.85 -8.58 -2.94
CA GLU A 31 8.51 -9.00 -3.31
C GLU A 31 7.62 -9.21 -2.07
N PRO A 32 6.31 -8.87 -2.14
CA PRO A 32 5.38 -9.12 -1.05
C PRO A 32 5.06 -10.63 -0.93
N VAL A 33 5.34 -11.19 0.23
CA VAL A 33 5.02 -12.57 0.59
C VAL A 33 3.82 -12.60 1.52
N LEU A 34 2.81 -13.39 1.15
CA LEU A 34 1.63 -13.62 1.98
C LEU A 34 1.98 -14.38 3.27
N ILE A 35 1.56 -13.82 4.40
CA ILE A 35 1.77 -14.38 5.73
C ILE A 35 0.47 -14.94 6.31
N GLU A 36 -0.60 -14.15 6.19
CA GLU A 36 -1.91 -14.47 6.76
C GLU A 36 -3.01 -13.88 5.88
N ILE A 37 -4.10 -14.63 5.74
CA ILE A 37 -5.36 -14.13 5.21
C ILE A 37 -6.49 -14.51 6.16
N VAL A 38 -7.30 -13.51 6.51
CA VAL A 38 -8.48 -13.67 7.37
C VAL A 38 -9.72 -13.41 6.54
N ASP A 39 -10.61 -14.40 6.46
CA ASP A 39 -11.98 -14.19 5.97
C ASP A 39 -12.78 -13.50 7.07
N LEU A 40 -13.15 -12.25 6.84
CA LEU A 40 -13.83 -11.41 7.82
C LEU A 40 -15.33 -11.72 7.92
N ASP A 41 -15.90 -12.39 6.91
CA ASP A 41 -17.31 -12.78 6.89
C ASP A 41 -17.52 -14.09 7.67
N THR A 42 -16.55 -15.01 7.63
CA THR A 42 -16.62 -16.29 8.38
C THR A 42 -15.78 -16.33 9.64
N GLY A 43 -14.81 -15.43 9.78
CA GLY A 43 -13.83 -15.42 10.88
C GLY A 43 -12.71 -16.46 10.73
N ILE A 44 -12.66 -17.21 9.62
CA ILE A 44 -11.63 -18.23 9.37
C ILE A 44 -10.31 -17.53 9.03
N ARG A 45 -9.23 -18.02 9.62
CA ARG A 45 -7.88 -17.46 9.48
C ARG A 45 -6.92 -18.52 8.93
N TYR A 46 -6.26 -18.19 7.85
CA TYR A 46 -5.23 -19.01 7.22
C TYR A 46 -3.88 -18.32 7.43
N ARG A 47 -2.96 -18.99 8.14
CA ARG A 47 -1.67 -18.40 8.55
C ARG A 47 -0.53 -19.38 8.30
N ARG A 48 0.62 -18.87 7.85
CA ARG A 48 1.89 -19.63 7.83
C ARG A 48 2.59 -19.54 9.19
N GLU A 49 3.00 -20.69 9.76
CA GLU A 49 3.53 -20.76 11.13
C GLU A 49 4.87 -20.04 11.36
N GLU A 50 5.70 -19.85 10.33
CA GLU A 50 7.08 -19.35 10.48
C GLU A 50 7.28 -17.87 10.14
N ALA A 51 6.20 -17.11 10.04
CA ALA A 51 6.27 -15.71 9.61
C ALA A 51 6.50 -14.75 10.79
N ARG A 52 7.74 -14.62 11.26
CA ARG A 52 8.14 -13.57 12.23
C ARG A 52 8.72 -12.35 11.52
N GLY A 53 8.26 -11.14 11.86
CA GLY A 53 8.77 -9.88 11.30
C GLY A 53 7.70 -8.78 11.21
N GLU A 54 8.10 -7.59 10.79
CA GLU A 54 7.15 -6.50 10.49
C GLU A 54 6.31 -6.88 9.26
N SER A 55 5.01 -6.68 9.35
CA SER A 55 4.06 -7.00 8.27
C SER A 55 3.17 -5.79 7.98
N SER A 56 2.77 -5.66 6.73
CA SER A 56 1.78 -4.71 6.27
C SER A 56 0.43 -5.41 6.14
N ARG A 57 -0.66 -4.67 6.40
CA ARG A 57 -2.03 -5.20 6.30
C ARG A 57 -2.86 -4.38 5.32
N TRP A 58 -3.74 -5.04 4.60
CA TRP A 58 -4.70 -4.37 3.73
C TRP A 58 -5.99 -5.18 3.62
N LEU A 59 -7.09 -4.48 3.27
CA LEU A 59 -8.41 -5.08 3.13
C LEU A 59 -8.74 -5.28 1.66
N GLY A 60 -9.49 -6.33 1.35
CA GLY A 60 -9.98 -6.57 -0.01
C GLY A 60 -11.27 -7.37 -0.05
N ARG A 61 -11.81 -7.57 -1.25
CA ARG A 61 -12.92 -8.48 -1.53
C ARG A 61 -12.47 -9.57 -2.49
N ILE A 62 -12.85 -10.81 -2.21
CA ILE A 62 -12.60 -11.91 -3.15
C ILE A 62 -13.45 -11.70 -4.40
N LEU A 63 -12.79 -11.64 -5.56
CA LEU A 63 -13.45 -11.71 -6.87
C LEU A 63 -13.54 -13.16 -7.33
N GLU A 64 -12.46 -13.91 -7.16
CA GLU A 64 -12.36 -15.30 -7.58
C GLU A 64 -11.47 -16.10 -6.62
N CYS A 65 -11.82 -17.36 -6.38
CA CYS A 65 -11.02 -18.31 -5.61
C CYS A 65 -10.97 -19.64 -6.35
N THR A 66 -9.79 -19.99 -6.86
CA THR A 66 -9.57 -21.23 -7.61
C THR A 66 -8.60 -22.12 -6.84
N VAL A 67 -9.08 -23.31 -6.43
CA VAL A 67 -8.28 -24.36 -5.80
C VAL A 67 -7.92 -25.42 -6.84
N SER A 68 -6.65 -25.51 -7.18
CA SER A 68 -6.10 -26.54 -8.05
C SER A 68 -5.50 -27.67 -7.22
N ILE A 69 -5.94 -28.90 -7.48
CA ILE A 69 -5.43 -30.11 -6.85
C ILE A 69 -4.74 -30.93 -7.95
N GLY A 70 -3.45 -31.19 -7.79
CA GLY A 70 -2.69 -31.98 -8.76
C GLY A 70 -1.54 -32.74 -8.10
N GLU A 71 -0.74 -33.44 -8.91
CA GLU A 71 0.36 -34.30 -8.43
C GLU A 71 1.43 -33.53 -7.63
N ARG A 72 1.58 -32.22 -7.88
CA ARG A 72 2.52 -31.34 -7.17
C ARG A 72 1.97 -30.76 -5.86
N GLY A 73 0.80 -31.22 -5.42
CA GLY A 73 0.11 -30.72 -4.23
C GLY A 73 -1.05 -29.78 -4.55
N VAL A 74 -1.56 -29.13 -3.50
CA VAL A 74 -2.69 -28.19 -3.60
C VAL A 74 -2.18 -26.76 -3.76
N ARG A 75 -2.74 -26.05 -4.73
CA ARG A 75 -2.45 -24.64 -5.00
C ARG A 75 -3.75 -23.86 -5.05
N THR A 76 -3.84 -22.79 -4.27
CA THR A 76 -4.98 -21.86 -4.31
C THR A 76 -4.54 -20.55 -4.97
N THR A 77 -5.34 -20.06 -5.91
CA THR A 77 -5.19 -18.73 -6.52
C THR A 77 -6.40 -17.88 -6.13
N LEU A 78 -6.15 -16.72 -5.54
CA LEU A 78 -7.18 -15.75 -5.14
C LEU A 78 -7.01 -14.48 -5.96
N THR A 79 -8.08 -14.01 -6.59
CA THR A 79 -8.14 -12.68 -7.19
C THR A 79 -8.93 -11.78 -6.25
N ILE A 80 -8.32 -10.66 -5.83
CA ILE A 80 -8.84 -9.80 -4.76
C ILE A 80 -8.91 -8.37 -5.25
N ASP A 81 -10.06 -7.72 -5.07
CA ASP A 81 -10.22 -6.27 -5.24
C ASP A 81 -9.84 -5.54 -3.94
N PRO A 82 -8.73 -4.78 -3.88
CA PRO A 82 -8.33 -4.07 -2.67
C PRO A 82 -9.30 -2.95 -2.30
N ILE A 83 -9.71 -2.89 -1.03
CA ILE A 83 -10.56 -1.83 -0.48
C ILE A 83 -9.68 -0.78 0.20
N GLY A 84 -9.63 0.41 -0.40
CA GLY A 84 -8.87 1.55 0.11
C GLY A 84 -7.38 1.53 -0.29
N PRO A 85 -6.62 2.59 0.04
CA PRO A 85 -5.18 2.60 -0.18
C PRO A 85 -4.55 1.54 0.74
N GLY A 86 -4.06 0.43 0.18
CA GLY A 86 -3.35 -0.59 0.96
C GLY A 86 -2.21 0.03 1.78
N ALA A 87 -1.83 -0.54 2.93
CA ALA A 87 -0.87 0.08 3.85
C ALA A 87 0.47 0.48 3.21
N VAL A 88 0.90 -0.20 2.14
CA VAL A 88 2.06 0.19 1.32
C VAL A 88 1.77 1.45 0.50
N GLY A 89 0.61 1.52 -0.16
CA GLY A 89 0.15 2.70 -0.88
C GLY A 89 -0.09 3.91 0.02
N ALA A 90 -0.53 3.70 1.26
CA ALA A 90 -0.66 4.77 2.25
C ALA A 90 0.71 5.32 2.70
N LYS A 91 1.70 4.45 2.99
CA LYS A 91 3.08 4.88 3.33
C LYS A 91 3.76 5.59 2.15
N VAL A 92 3.56 5.12 0.93
CA VAL A 92 4.07 5.78 -0.29
C VAL A 92 3.38 7.12 -0.50
N ALA A 93 2.05 7.18 -0.40
CA ALA A 93 1.30 8.43 -0.53
C ALA A 93 1.66 9.46 0.57
N LEU A 94 1.92 9.02 1.80
CA LEU A 94 2.43 9.88 2.88
C LEU A 94 3.82 10.44 2.55
N ARG A 95 4.73 9.60 2.05
CA ARG A 95 6.07 10.04 1.63
C ARG A 95 6.01 11.02 0.46
N ASP A 96 5.14 10.76 -0.51
CA ASP A 96 4.94 11.64 -1.66
C ASP A 96 4.31 12.98 -1.24
N ALA A 97 3.39 12.97 -0.27
CA ALA A 97 2.81 14.17 0.30
C ALA A 97 3.84 15.00 1.09
N ASP A 98 4.68 14.36 1.91
CA ASP A 98 5.77 15.04 2.62
C ASP A 98 6.78 15.65 1.63
N ALA A 99 7.14 14.92 0.57
CA ALA A 99 8.01 15.42 -0.48
C ALA A 99 7.41 16.62 -1.23
N ALA A 100 6.10 16.58 -1.52
CA ALA A 100 5.39 17.69 -2.14
C ALA A 100 5.29 18.92 -1.22
N ALA A 101 5.11 18.72 0.09
CA ALA A 101 5.08 19.80 1.06
C ALA A 101 6.44 20.51 1.18
N GLU A 102 7.54 19.76 1.23
CA GLU A 102 8.89 20.33 1.23
C GLU A 102 9.21 21.04 -0.08
N ALA A 103 8.79 20.50 -1.23
CA ALA A 103 8.94 21.16 -2.52
C ALA A 103 8.16 22.49 -2.60
N ALA A 104 6.94 22.52 -2.07
CA ALA A 104 6.12 23.73 -2.01
C ALA A 104 6.73 24.79 -1.08
N LYS A 105 7.29 24.37 0.06
CA LYS A 105 7.99 25.26 0.98
C LYS A 105 9.25 25.85 0.35
N ALA A 106 10.03 25.03 -0.36
CA ALA A 106 11.21 25.50 -1.09
C ALA A 106 10.86 26.51 -2.21
N GLU A 107 9.71 26.36 -2.87
CA GLU A 107 9.22 27.35 -3.84
C GLU A 107 8.71 28.63 -3.14
N ALA A 108 8.03 28.50 -2.00
CA ALA A 108 7.60 29.65 -1.21
C ALA A 108 8.80 30.46 -0.69
N ASP A 109 9.86 29.81 -0.23
CA ASP A 109 11.10 30.45 0.18
C ASP A 109 11.80 31.18 -1.00
N ARG A 110 11.67 30.64 -2.22
CA ARG A 110 12.14 31.32 -3.45
C ARG A 110 11.33 32.58 -3.78
N TRP A 111 10.05 32.63 -3.44
CA TRP A 111 9.17 33.76 -3.73
C TRP A 111 9.09 34.78 -2.58
N GLY A 112 9.41 34.37 -1.35
CA GLY A 112 9.36 35.19 -0.13
C GLY A 112 10.42 36.29 -0.01
N GLY A 113 11.34 36.41 -0.98
CA GLY A 113 12.33 37.48 -1.03
C GLY A 113 11.86 38.70 -1.83
N SER A 114 10.74 39.32 -1.46
CA SER A 114 10.34 40.62 -1.98
C SER A 114 10.39 41.73 -0.92
N ASP A 115 11.38 41.67 -0.02
CA ASP A 115 11.94 42.90 0.59
C ASP A 115 12.84 43.58 -0.45
N ARG A 116 12.26 43.93 -1.61
CA ARG A 116 12.87 44.96 -2.45
C ARG A 116 12.60 46.26 -1.68
N PRO A 117 13.60 46.91 -1.06
CA PRO A 117 13.36 48.21 -0.45
C PRO A 117 12.75 49.12 -1.52
N PRO A 118 11.70 49.90 -1.17
CA PRO A 118 11.07 50.80 -2.12
C PRO A 118 12.17 51.67 -2.74
N ALA A 119 12.14 51.82 -4.07
CA ALA A 119 13.13 52.64 -4.76
C ALA A 119 13.09 54.07 -4.18
N GLU A 120 14.25 54.59 -3.76
CA GLU A 120 14.37 55.95 -3.25
C GLU A 120 13.84 56.94 -4.30
N GLU A 121 12.89 57.79 -3.90
CA GLU A 121 12.35 58.84 -4.76
C GLU A 121 13.48 59.85 -5.08
N PRO A 122 13.71 60.21 -6.35
CA PRO A 122 14.77 61.14 -6.69
C PRO A 122 14.48 62.53 -6.10
N GLU A 123 15.47 63.09 -5.39
CA GLU A 123 15.39 64.42 -4.78
C GLU A 123 14.97 65.47 -5.81
N ARG A 124 13.81 66.08 -5.57
CA ARG A 124 13.33 67.23 -6.34
C ARG A 124 13.95 68.49 -5.73
N PHE A 125 14.97 69.02 -6.41
CA PHE A 125 15.48 70.36 -6.13
C PHE A 125 14.45 71.40 -6.62
N TRP A 126 14.06 72.30 -5.71
CA TRP A 126 13.26 73.49 -6.00
C TRP A 126 14.15 74.71 -6.18
#